data_AF-U5QFK1-F1
#
_entry.id   AF-U5QFK1-F1
#
_cell.length_a   1.000
_cell.length_b   1.000
_cell.length_c   1.000
_cell.angle_alpha   90.00
_cell.angle_beta   90.00
_cell.angle_gamma   90.00
#
_symmetry.space_group_name_H-M   'P 1'
#
loop_
_entity.id
_entity.type
_entity.pdbx_description
1 polymer ?
#
loop_
_entity_poly.entity_id
_entity_poly.type
_entity_poly.pdbx_seq_one_letter_code
_entity_poly.pdbx_strand_id
1 'polypeptide(L)'
;MRHSVLLLGLAALGIVSLAGCSSDRTPGATATQFGNTIQCKKPEGNRAPLELKAGEVRRSYDLCFQPEKAAYEGRPIKIIWGQTAPLGPVIADLSKDASGKPTLQVTGGRNTFQMTTQAPGTERIAFNFSTSGLDATSGAARDVVDTSTDFKGDLVVPPLRGLGYTDARGRGTDAGYESSQGSYATGGEQFEKGTEESRARKVGKGEMTLSIESINSETGEIAGTFKSTQDSGLAIVPGELEVEGRFIGTFKPKKTS
;
A
#
# COMPACT_ATOMS: atom_id res chain seq x y z
N MET A 1 -32.20 72.66 28.79
CA MET A 1 -30.99 73.29 28.23
C MET A 1 -29.78 72.48 28.68
N ARG A 2 -28.84 72.20 27.76
CA ARG A 2 -27.50 71.59 27.94
C ARG A 2 -27.54 70.07 28.24
N HIS A 3 -27.44 69.19 27.24
CA HIS A 3 -26.22 68.71 26.55
C HIS A 3 -25.14 68.18 27.50
N SER A 4 -24.98 66.85 27.53
CA SER A 4 -23.68 66.19 27.66
C SER A 4 -23.78 64.77 27.08
N VAL A 5 -23.03 64.58 26.01
CA VAL A 5 -22.88 63.37 25.20
C VAL A 5 -21.90 62.45 25.94
N LEU A 6 -22.26 61.18 26.14
CA LEU A 6 -21.33 60.13 26.55
C LEU A 6 -21.26 59.08 25.44
N LEU A 7 -20.18 59.13 24.66
CA LEU A 7 -19.81 58.10 23.69
C LEU A 7 -19.19 56.92 24.45
N LEU A 8 -19.91 55.80 24.56
CA LEU A 8 -19.32 54.51 24.89
C LEU A 8 -18.96 53.81 23.58
N GLY A 9 -17.67 53.75 23.26
CA GLY A 9 -17.13 52.92 22.20
C GLY A 9 -17.13 51.45 22.64
N LEU A 10 -17.94 50.62 21.97
CA LEU A 10 -17.89 49.17 22.08
C LEU A 10 -16.69 48.65 21.27
N ALA A 11 -15.68 48.12 21.96
CA ALA A 11 -14.61 47.36 21.34
C ALA A 11 -15.12 45.94 21.02
N ALA A 12 -15.38 45.67 19.73
CA ALA A 12 -15.68 44.32 19.26
C ALA A 12 -14.38 43.50 19.19
N LEU A 13 -14.15 42.63 20.19
CA LEU A 13 -13.15 41.56 20.08
C LEU A 13 -13.65 40.55 19.05
N GLY A 14 -13.11 40.63 17.83
CA GLY A 14 -13.25 39.57 16.83
C GLY A 14 -12.51 38.32 17.31
N ILE A 15 -13.27 37.30 17.71
CA ILE A 15 -12.76 35.95 17.89
C ILE A 15 -12.41 35.43 16.50
N VAL A 16 -11.12 35.48 16.14
CA VAL A 16 -10.59 34.72 15.01
C VAL A 16 -10.52 33.27 15.49
N SER A 17 -11.57 32.51 15.18
CA SER A 17 -11.51 31.05 15.23
C SER A 17 -10.45 30.60 14.22
N LEU A 18 -9.29 30.14 14.72
CA LEU A 18 -8.38 29.33 13.92
C LEU A 18 -9.15 28.09 13.49
N ALA A 19 -9.66 28.09 12.26
CA ALA A 19 -9.99 26.85 11.57
C ALA A 19 -8.67 26.09 11.41
N GLY A 20 -8.43 25.16 12.33
CA GLY A 20 -7.35 24.21 12.22
C GLY A 20 -7.44 23.52 10.86
N CYS A 21 -6.30 23.40 10.18
CA CYS A 21 -6.19 22.53 9.02
C CYS A 21 -6.55 21.11 9.46
N SER A 22 -7.78 20.67 9.19
CA SER A 22 -8.15 19.26 9.26
C SER A 22 -7.20 18.48 8.36
N SER A 23 -6.57 17.46 8.92
CA SER A 23 -5.55 16.61 8.31
C SER A 23 -6.14 15.53 7.39
N ASP A 24 -7.27 15.80 6.72
CA ASP A 24 -7.93 14.87 5.78
C ASP A 24 -7.22 14.74 4.41
N ARG A 25 -5.89 14.92 4.35
CA ARG A 25 -5.18 15.08 3.06
C ARG A 25 -4.75 13.79 2.37
N THR A 26 -5.31 12.63 2.73
CA THR A 26 -5.09 11.39 1.95
C THR A 26 -6.42 10.79 1.49
N PRO A 27 -6.78 10.93 0.20
CA PRO A 27 -7.94 10.23 -0.36
C PRO A 27 -7.87 8.73 -0.06
N GLY A 28 -8.94 8.17 0.51
CA GLY A 28 -9.05 6.74 0.84
C GLY A 28 -8.63 6.35 2.26
N ALA A 29 -8.10 7.28 3.07
CA ALA A 29 -7.72 7.02 4.45
C ALA A 29 -8.24 8.08 5.43
N THR A 30 -8.58 7.65 6.65
CA THR A 30 -8.99 8.53 7.74
C THR A 30 -7.92 8.56 8.83
N ALA A 31 -7.64 9.76 9.37
CA ALA A 31 -6.82 9.90 10.57
C ALA A 31 -7.67 9.54 11.79
N THR A 32 -7.12 8.78 12.73
CA THR A 32 -7.76 8.62 14.05
C THR A 32 -7.78 9.96 14.79
N GLN A 33 -8.74 10.13 15.71
CA GLN A 33 -8.95 11.33 16.54
C GLN A 33 -7.67 11.84 17.26
N PHE A 34 -6.62 11.02 17.34
CA PHE A 34 -5.33 11.33 17.97
C PHE A 34 -4.16 11.46 16.98
N GLY A 35 -4.41 11.56 15.67
CA GLY A 35 -3.41 11.94 14.65
C GLY A 35 -2.30 10.93 14.34
N ASN A 36 -2.27 9.77 15.02
CA ASN A 36 -1.11 8.86 14.99
C ASN A 36 -1.30 7.58 14.18
N THR A 37 -2.49 7.34 13.61
CA THR A 37 -2.75 6.17 12.78
C THR A 37 -3.59 6.56 11.58
N ILE A 38 -3.03 6.36 10.40
CA ILE A 38 -3.76 6.46 9.14
C ILE A 38 -4.39 5.08 8.94
N GLN A 39 -5.70 5.00 8.73
CA GLN A 39 -6.37 3.74 8.41
C GLN A 39 -7.13 3.87 7.11
N CYS A 40 -7.22 2.79 6.34
CA CYS A 40 -8.17 2.76 5.23
C CYS A 40 -9.59 3.01 5.73
N LYS A 41 -10.39 3.76 4.95
CA LYS A 41 -11.79 4.04 5.28
C LYS A 41 -12.58 2.75 5.56
N LYS A 42 -13.66 2.85 6.33
CA LYS A 42 -14.59 1.73 6.52
C LYS A 42 -15.53 1.63 5.31
N PRO A 43 -15.94 0.42 4.90
CA PRO A 43 -16.89 0.27 3.81
C PRO A 43 -18.28 0.79 4.20
N GLU A 44 -18.95 1.46 3.26
CA GLU A 44 -20.32 1.98 3.41
C GLU A 44 -21.33 1.28 2.48
N GLY A 45 -20.88 0.24 1.75
CA GLY A 45 -21.66 -0.39 0.68
C GLY A 45 -22.90 -1.18 1.10
N ASN A 46 -23.82 -1.31 0.12
CA ASN A 46 -25.13 -1.95 0.22
C ASN A 46 -25.19 -3.30 -0.53
N ARG A 47 -24.04 -3.82 -0.99
CA ARG A 47 -23.89 -5.04 -1.82
C ARG A 47 -24.58 -4.99 -3.19
N ALA A 48 -24.94 -3.79 -3.66
CA ALA A 48 -25.44 -3.64 -5.02
C ALA A 48 -24.31 -3.92 -6.03
N PRO A 49 -24.52 -4.79 -7.04
CA PRO A 49 -23.50 -5.09 -8.04
C PRO A 49 -23.07 -3.86 -8.83
N LEU A 50 -21.79 -3.80 -9.16
CA LEU A 50 -21.24 -2.79 -10.06
C LEU A 50 -21.20 -3.35 -11.49
N GLU A 51 -22.00 -2.78 -12.39
CA GLU A 51 -21.95 -3.12 -13.81
C GLU A 51 -20.63 -2.66 -14.44
N LEU A 52 -20.09 -3.49 -15.34
CA LEU A 52 -18.86 -3.23 -16.09
C LEU A 52 -19.14 -3.37 -17.58
N LYS A 53 -19.30 -2.23 -18.28
CA LYS A 53 -19.65 -2.23 -19.70
C LYS A 53 -18.48 -2.72 -20.55
N ALA A 54 -18.77 -3.29 -21.73
CA ALA A 54 -17.74 -3.68 -22.67
C ALA A 54 -16.90 -2.46 -23.10
N GLY A 55 -15.57 -2.57 -23.03
CA GLY A 55 -14.64 -1.48 -23.35
C GLY A 55 -14.56 -0.36 -22.30
N GLU A 56 -15.34 -0.43 -21.22
CA GLU A 56 -15.25 0.53 -20.12
C GLU A 56 -14.03 0.24 -19.23
N VAL A 57 -13.32 1.31 -18.88
CA VAL A 57 -12.29 1.28 -17.84
C VAL A 57 -12.75 2.17 -16.70
N ARG A 58 -12.88 1.59 -15.51
CA ARG A 58 -13.07 2.34 -14.27
C ARG A 58 -11.74 2.48 -13.55
N ARG A 59 -11.39 3.68 -13.09
CA ARG A 59 -10.14 3.97 -12.39
C ARG A 59 -10.40 4.35 -10.94
N SER A 60 -9.60 3.79 -10.04
CA SER A 60 -9.44 4.25 -8.67
C SER A 60 -8.16 5.06 -8.51
N TYR A 61 -8.24 6.11 -7.69
CA TYR A 61 -7.11 6.95 -7.28
C TYR A 61 -6.88 6.90 -5.77
N ASP A 62 -7.66 6.09 -5.06
CA ASP A 62 -7.78 6.06 -3.60
C ASP A 62 -7.76 4.62 -3.06
N LEU A 63 -7.34 3.65 -3.88
CA LEU A 63 -7.25 2.26 -3.47
C LEU A 63 -6.24 2.15 -2.33
N CYS A 64 -6.70 1.56 -1.23
CA CYS A 64 -6.00 1.51 0.04
C CYS A 64 -5.98 0.05 0.52
N PHE A 65 -4.80 -0.46 0.87
CA PHE A 65 -4.60 -1.77 1.49
C PHE A 65 -4.11 -1.58 2.92
N GLN A 66 -4.79 -2.21 3.87
CA GLN A 66 -4.46 -2.20 5.28
C GLN A 66 -4.02 -3.62 5.68
N PRO A 67 -2.71 -3.87 5.83
CA PRO A 67 -2.22 -5.12 6.41
C PRO A 67 -2.66 -5.27 7.86
N GLU A 68 -3.10 -6.48 8.22
CA GLU A 68 -3.58 -6.83 9.56
C GLU A 68 -2.85 -8.04 10.15
N LYS A 69 -2.52 -9.03 9.32
CA LYS A 69 -1.79 -10.23 9.71
C LYS A 69 -0.64 -10.49 8.76
N ALA A 70 0.39 -11.16 9.28
CA ALA A 70 1.49 -11.64 8.47
C ALA A 70 1.92 -13.03 8.95
N ALA A 71 2.43 -13.83 8.01
CA ALA A 71 3.12 -15.08 8.28
C ALA A 71 4.40 -15.17 7.44
N TYR A 72 5.38 -15.92 7.96
CA TYR A 72 6.61 -16.24 7.28
C TYR A 72 6.77 -17.76 7.27
N GLU A 73 6.87 -18.35 6.08
CA GLU A 73 6.91 -19.81 5.91
C GLU A 73 5.76 -20.52 6.66
N GLY A 74 4.55 -19.95 6.56
CA GLY A 74 3.35 -20.46 7.23
C GLY A 74 3.30 -20.25 8.75
N ARG A 75 4.28 -19.59 9.36
CA ARG A 75 4.31 -19.28 10.80
C ARG A 75 3.86 -17.85 11.06
N PRO A 76 2.90 -17.61 11.98
CA PRO A 76 2.47 -16.25 12.31
C PRO A 76 3.63 -15.39 12.82
N ILE A 77 3.73 -14.16 12.32
CA ILE A 77 4.71 -13.16 12.74
C ILE A 77 4.01 -11.85 13.09
N LYS A 78 4.60 -11.08 14.00
CA LYS A 78 4.02 -9.79 14.44
C LYS A 78 4.52 -8.67 13.54
N ILE A 79 3.62 -7.88 12.97
CA ILE A 79 3.99 -6.61 12.30
C ILE A 79 4.40 -5.61 13.39
N ILE A 80 5.64 -5.13 13.34
CA ILE A 80 6.18 -4.16 14.31
C ILE A 80 6.41 -2.78 13.69
N TRP A 81 6.50 -2.71 12.36
CA TRP A 81 6.55 -1.47 11.59
C TRP A 81 5.69 -1.60 10.34
N GLY A 82 4.94 -0.55 10.02
CA GLY A 82 4.09 -0.49 8.83
C GLY A 82 2.59 -0.70 9.07
N GLN A 83 2.18 -1.21 10.24
CA GLN A 83 0.76 -1.43 10.55
C GLN A 83 -0.05 -0.12 10.62
N THR A 84 0.59 0.99 11.00
CA THR A 84 -0.06 2.30 11.17
C THR A 84 -0.05 3.16 9.89
N ALA A 85 0.48 2.62 8.79
CA ALA A 85 0.60 3.30 7.51
C ALA A 85 0.09 2.37 6.38
N PRO A 86 -1.20 2.44 6.01
CA PRO A 86 -1.75 1.64 4.93
C PRO A 86 -1.05 1.95 3.61
N LEU A 87 -1.05 0.98 2.72
CA LEU A 87 -0.58 1.15 1.36
C LEU A 87 -1.67 1.86 0.54
N GLY A 88 -1.44 3.12 0.18
CA GLY A 88 -2.35 3.89 -0.66
C GLY A 88 -2.19 5.41 -0.45
N PRO A 89 -2.54 6.26 -1.43
CA PRO A 89 -3.40 5.97 -2.55
C PRO A 89 -2.69 5.17 -3.66
N VAL A 90 -3.22 3.99 -3.96
CA VAL A 90 -2.87 3.17 -5.11
C VAL A 90 -3.77 3.58 -6.27
N ILE A 91 -3.21 3.63 -7.47
CA ILE A 91 -3.97 3.86 -8.70
C ILE A 91 -4.17 2.52 -9.39
N ALA A 92 -5.43 2.16 -9.64
CA ALA A 92 -5.78 0.91 -10.28
C ALA A 92 -6.90 1.09 -11.30
N ASP A 93 -6.85 0.30 -12.37
CA ASP A 93 -7.87 0.21 -13.41
C ASP A 93 -8.66 -1.11 -13.25
N LEU A 94 -9.98 -1.02 -13.32
CA LEU A 94 -10.93 -2.13 -13.35
C LEU A 94 -11.59 -2.14 -14.73
N SER A 95 -11.43 -3.24 -15.47
CA SER A 95 -11.94 -3.40 -16.84
C SER A 95 -12.22 -4.87 -17.15
N LYS A 96 -12.76 -5.17 -18.35
CA LYS A 96 -12.86 -6.55 -18.84
C LYS A 96 -11.68 -6.86 -19.76
N ASP A 97 -11.10 -8.04 -19.58
CA ASP A 97 -10.11 -8.57 -20.52
C ASP A 97 -10.77 -8.97 -21.86
N ALA A 98 -9.96 -9.45 -22.80
CA ALA A 98 -10.44 -9.94 -24.10
C ALA A 98 -11.38 -11.16 -24.00
N SER A 99 -11.35 -11.88 -22.86
CA SER A 99 -12.20 -13.03 -22.58
C SER A 99 -13.49 -12.64 -21.85
N GLY A 100 -13.72 -11.34 -21.58
CA GLY A 100 -14.87 -10.84 -20.84
C GLY A 100 -14.78 -11.02 -19.32
N LYS A 101 -13.59 -11.33 -18.79
CA LYS A 101 -13.35 -11.46 -17.35
C LYS A 101 -13.01 -10.10 -16.74
N PRO A 102 -13.71 -9.68 -15.67
CA PRO A 102 -13.28 -8.56 -14.84
C PRO A 102 -11.82 -8.73 -14.42
N THR A 103 -11.04 -7.65 -14.59
CA THR A 103 -9.60 -7.57 -14.31
C THR A 103 -9.29 -6.26 -13.61
N LEU A 104 -8.51 -6.34 -12.52
CA LEU A 104 -8.00 -5.22 -11.74
C LEU A 104 -6.49 -5.11 -11.93
N GLN A 105 -6.05 -3.97 -12.45
CA GLN A 105 -4.64 -3.69 -12.75
C GLN A 105 -4.12 -2.50 -11.94
N VAL A 106 -3.08 -2.69 -11.14
CA VAL A 106 -2.41 -1.59 -10.44
C VAL A 106 -1.44 -0.88 -11.38
N THR A 107 -1.77 0.37 -11.73
CA THR A 107 -1.00 1.17 -12.69
C THR A 107 -0.07 2.20 -12.04
N GLY A 108 -0.21 2.46 -10.74
CA GLY A 108 0.66 3.43 -10.05
C GLY A 108 0.21 3.81 -8.64
N GLY A 109 0.57 5.03 -8.23
CA GLY A 109 0.35 5.52 -6.86
C GLY A 109 1.39 4.97 -5.88
N ARG A 110 1.11 5.10 -4.57
CA ARG A 110 1.92 4.48 -3.52
C ARG A 110 1.54 3.01 -3.41
N ASN A 111 2.15 2.17 -4.24
CA ASN A 111 1.85 0.74 -4.40
C ASN A 111 2.92 -0.20 -3.81
N THR A 112 3.96 0.33 -3.17
CA THR A 112 4.90 -0.42 -2.33
C THR A 112 5.21 0.32 -1.05
N PHE A 113 5.45 -0.39 0.04
CA PHE A 113 6.08 0.18 1.23
C PHE A 113 6.86 -0.86 2.04
N GLN A 114 7.80 -0.38 2.86
CA GLN A 114 8.63 -1.24 3.70
C GLN A 114 7.91 -1.61 4.99
N MET A 115 7.88 -2.90 5.28
CA MET A 115 7.35 -3.46 6.52
C MET A 115 8.44 -4.21 7.27
N THR A 116 8.32 -4.22 8.60
CA THR A 116 9.16 -5.05 9.45
C THR A 116 8.29 -5.87 10.36
N THR A 117 8.55 -7.16 10.40
CA THR A 117 7.90 -8.12 11.28
C THR A 117 8.89 -8.70 12.28
N GLN A 118 8.35 -9.33 13.31
CA GLN A 118 9.09 -10.07 14.32
C GLN A 118 8.53 -11.49 14.37
N ALA A 119 9.39 -12.46 14.05
CA ALA A 119 9.09 -13.86 14.24
C ALA A 119 9.08 -14.21 15.74
N PRO A 120 8.50 -15.36 16.16
CA PRO A 120 8.59 -15.80 17.55
C PRO A 120 10.05 -15.78 18.05
N GLY A 121 10.32 -14.96 19.08
CA GLY A 121 11.69 -14.66 19.54
C GLY A 121 12.13 -13.24 19.17
N THR A 122 13.37 -13.10 18.70
CA THR A 122 14.02 -11.80 18.43
C THR A 122 14.33 -11.55 16.96
N GLU A 123 14.08 -12.53 16.10
CA GLU A 123 14.34 -12.41 14.67
C GLU A 123 13.39 -11.40 14.03
N ARG A 124 13.97 -10.47 13.25
CA ARG A 124 13.23 -9.43 12.54
C ARG A 124 13.36 -9.64 11.05
N ILE A 125 12.24 -9.62 10.36
CA ILE A 125 12.18 -9.81 8.92
C ILE A 125 11.68 -8.49 8.32
N ALA A 126 12.55 -7.84 7.56
CA ALA A 126 12.20 -6.64 6.80
C ALA A 126 11.89 -7.03 5.36
N PHE A 127 10.84 -6.45 4.80
CA PHE A 127 10.41 -6.74 3.43
C PHE A 127 9.66 -5.57 2.79
N ASN A 128 9.55 -5.61 1.47
CA ASN A 128 8.70 -4.68 0.72
C ASN A 128 7.31 -5.30 0.51
N PHE A 129 6.29 -4.84 1.21
CA PHE A 129 4.91 -5.17 0.83
C PHE A 129 4.56 -4.42 -0.46
N SER A 130 4.12 -5.16 -1.48
CA SER A 130 3.95 -4.64 -2.83
C SER A 130 2.60 -5.02 -3.42
N THR A 131 2.00 -4.08 -4.15
CA THR A 131 0.93 -4.30 -5.12
C THR A 131 1.35 -3.80 -6.51
N SER A 132 2.64 -3.48 -6.71
CA SER A 132 3.14 -2.93 -7.96
C SER A 132 2.92 -3.88 -9.13
N GLY A 133 2.26 -3.38 -10.18
CA GLY A 133 1.98 -4.15 -11.38
C GLY A 133 1.07 -5.35 -11.13
N LEU A 134 0.29 -5.35 -10.03
CA LEU A 134 -0.73 -6.38 -9.80
C LEU A 134 -1.66 -6.45 -11.01
N ASP A 135 -1.74 -7.61 -11.64
CA ASP A 135 -2.63 -7.90 -12.76
C ASP A 135 -3.56 -9.05 -12.37
N ALA A 136 -4.66 -8.72 -11.69
CA ALA A 136 -5.55 -9.68 -11.06
C ALA A 136 -6.83 -9.86 -11.87
N THR A 137 -7.10 -11.11 -12.28
CA THR A 137 -8.27 -11.47 -13.09
C THR A 137 -9.24 -12.30 -12.28
N SER A 138 -10.53 -12.14 -12.55
CA SER A 138 -11.58 -12.98 -11.96
C SER A 138 -11.63 -14.38 -12.57
N GLY A 139 -12.21 -15.34 -11.85
CA GLY A 139 -12.27 -16.73 -12.30
C GLY A 139 -13.09 -16.94 -13.59
N ALA A 140 -14.17 -16.17 -13.77
CA ALA A 140 -15.15 -16.36 -14.83
C ALA A 140 -15.53 -15.05 -15.52
N ALA A 141 -15.94 -15.13 -16.79
CA ALA A 141 -16.45 -13.99 -17.55
C ALA A 141 -17.78 -13.51 -16.95
N ARG A 142 -17.88 -12.21 -16.66
CA ARG A 142 -19.06 -11.59 -16.03
C ARG A 142 -19.15 -10.12 -16.41
N ASP A 143 -20.37 -9.63 -16.56
CA ASP A 143 -20.65 -8.20 -16.82
C ASP A 143 -20.82 -7.38 -15.54
N VAL A 144 -20.82 -8.03 -14.39
CA VAL A 144 -21.00 -7.42 -13.08
C VAL A 144 -19.87 -7.83 -12.13
N VAL A 145 -19.46 -6.88 -11.29
CA VAL A 145 -18.62 -7.12 -10.12
C VAL A 145 -19.52 -7.10 -8.90
N ASP A 146 -19.56 -8.21 -8.17
CA ASP A 146 -20.38 -8.41 -6.96
C ASP A 146 -19.55 -9.08 -5.84
N THR A 147 -20.17 -9.38 -4.70
CA THR A 147 -19.50 -10.03 -3.57
C THR A 147 -19.17 -11.52 -3.80
N SER A 148 -19.48 -12.05 -4.99
CA SER A 148 -19.04 -13.40 -5.42
C SER A 148 -17.88 -13.32 -6.42
N THR A 149 -17.35 -12.12 -6.64
CA THR A 149 -16.22 -11.87 -7.53
C THR A 149 -14.94 -11.82 -6.73
N ASP A 150 -14.09 -12.82 -6.93
CA ASP A 150 -12.71 -12.83 -6.44
C ASP A 150 -11.76 -12.54 -7.59
N PHE A 151 -10.71 -11.75 -7.33
CA PHE A 151 -9.62 -11.53 -8.28
C PHE A 151 -8.36 -12.25 -7.80
N LYS A 152 -7.60 -12.80 -8.73
CA LYS A 152 -6.32 -13.42 -8.45
C LYS A 152 -5.30 -13.03 -9.52
N GLY A 153 -4.08 -12.68 -9.12
CA GLY A 153 -3.05 -12.29 -10.07
C GLY A 153 -1.66 -12.14 -9.51
N ASP A 154 -0.71 -11.98 -10.43
CA ASP A 154 0.70 -11.79 -10.15
C ASP A 154 1.01 -10.31 -9.90
N LEU A 155 2.05 -10.07 -9.10
CA LEU A 155 2.62 -8.75 -8.83
C LEU A 155 4.15 -8.82 -8.79
N VAL A 156 4.76 -7.64 -8.83
CA VAL A 156 6.22 -7.49 -8.75
C VAL A 156 6.62 -6.92 -7.40
N VAL A 157 7.67 -7.49 -6.80
CA VAL A 157 8.28 -6.98 -5.57
C VAL A 157 9.59 -6.26 -5.92
N PRO A 158 9.67 -4.93 -5.84
CA PRO A 158 10.93 -4.24 -6.06
C PRO A 158 11.95 -4.60 -4.98
N PRO A 159 13.27 -4.47 -5.26
CA PRO A 159 14.30 -4.70 -4.26
C PRO A 159 14.07 -3.85 -3.00
N LEU A 160 14.30 -4.42 -1.82
CA LEU A 160 14.11 -3.71 -0.54
C LEU A 160 14.95 -2.43 -0.45
N ARG A 161 16.12 -2.44 -1.10
CA ARG A 161 17.13 -1.38 -1.06
C ARG A 161 17.31 -0.78 -2.44
N GLY A 162 17.31 0.55 -2.51
CA GLY A 162 17.60 1.30 -3.73
C GLY A 162 19.07 1.21 -4.16
N LEU A 163 19.38 1.68 -5.36
CA LEU A 163 20.73 1.60 -5.94
C LEU A 163 21.81 2.32 -5.11
N GLY A 164 21.48 3.47 -4.53
CA GLY A 164 22.37 4.26 -3.67
C GLY A 164 22.49 3.79 -2.22
N TYR A 165 21.88 2.65 -1.83
CA TYR A 165 22.00 2.12 -0.47
C TYR A 165 23.42 1.56 -0.23
N THR A 166 24.02 1.95 0.89
CA THR A 166 25.26 1.39 1.42
C THR A 166 25.01 0.64 2.72
N ASP A 167 25.63 -0.52 2.89
CA ASP A 167 25.59 -1.24 4.17
C ASP A 167 26.47 -0.58 5.25
N ALA A 168 26.47 -1.13 6.47
CA ALA A 168 27.26 -0.62 7.59
C ALA A 168 28.78 -0.68 7.39
N ARG A 169 29.26 -1.39 6.35
CA ARG A 169 30.67 -1.43 5.93
C ARG A 169 30.94 -0.53 4.73
N GLY A 170 29.97 0.31 4.35
CA GLY A 170 30.06 1.24 3.24
C GLY A 170 29.99 0.58 1.86
N ARG A 171 29.55 -0.68 1.74
CA ARG A 171 29.43 -1.39 0.46
C ARG A 171 28.04 -1.17 -0.14
N GLY A 172 27.96 -0.96 -1.45
CA GLY A 172 26.69 -0.76 -2.14
C GLY A 172 26.81 -1.00 -3.65
N THR A 173 25.68 -0.89 -4.34
CA THR A 173 25.60 -1.22 -5.78
C THR A 173 26.19 -0.09 -6.63
N ASP A 174 25.58 1.10 -6.60
CA ASP A 174 25.99 2.27 -7.40
C ASP A 174 26.82 3.28 -6.60
N ALA A 175 26.85 3.13 -5.27
CA ALA A 175 27.61 3.97 -4.36
C ALA A 175 28.27 3.10 -3.27
N GLY A 176 29.43 3.54 -2.78
CA GLY A 176 30.17 2.84 -1.73
C GLY A 176 31.35 2.01 -2.26
N TYR A 177 31.93 1.22 -1.38
CA TYR A 177 33.07 0.35 -1.67
C TYR A 177 32.63 -0.94 -2.39
N GLU A 178 33.44 -1.37 -3.34
CA GLU A 178 33.23 -2.64 -4.05
C GLU A 178 33.64 -3.86 -3.24
N SER A 179 34.35 -3.67 -2.12
CA SER A 179 34.83 -4.73 -1.23
C SER A 179 34.95 -4.25 0.21
N SER A 180 35.10 -5.18 1.16
CA SER A 180 35.20 -4.84 2.58
C SER A 180 36.56 -4.22 2.93
N GLN A 181 36.58 -2.94 3.24
CA GLN A 181 37.80 -2.21 3.65
C GLN A 181 38.21 -2.48 5.11
N GLY A 182 37.34 -3.14 5.90
CA GLY A 182 37.55 -3.40 7.33
C GLY A 182 38.40 -4.64 7.65
N SER A 183 38.86 -5.37 6.65
CA SER A 183 39.76 -6.52 6.82
C SER A 183 40.68 -6.65 5.60
N TYR A 184 41.83 -5.99 5.67
CA TYR A 184 42.87 -6.05 4.64
C TYR A 184 43.55 -7.44 4.55
N ALA A 185 43.37 -8.31 5.54
CA ALA A 185 44.15 -9.55 5.68
C ALA A 185 43.42 -10.84 5.27
N THR A 186 42.11 -10.80 5.01
CA THR A 186 41.33 -12.01 4.68
C THR A 186 40.26 -11.70 3.65
N GLY A 187 40.64 -11.62 2.38
CA GLY A 187 39.72 -11.75 1.24
C GLY A 187 39.18 -13.17 1.11
N GLY A 188 38.53 -13.68 2.16
CA GLY A 188 37.92 -15.00 2.19
C GLY A 188 36.50 -14.99 1.63
N GLU A 189 36.01 -16.15 1.22
CA GLU A 189 34.67 -16.40 0.64
C GLU A 189 33.53 -15.71 1.40
N GLN A 190 33.59 -15.65 2.74
CA GLN A 190 32.58 -14.98 3.57
C GLN A 190 32.46 -13.46 3.27
N PHE A 191 33.57 -12.79 2.96
CA PHE A 191 33.58 -11.36 2.65
C PHE A 191 33.09 -11.07 1.23
N GLU A 192 33.42 -11.95 0.29
CA GLU A 192 32.89 -11.91 -1.08
C GLU A 192 31.37 -12.10 -1.04
N LYS A 193 30.90 -13.15 -0.37
CA LYS A 193 29.47 -13.39 -0.17
C LYS A 193 28.77 -12.19 0.45
N GLY A 194 29.24 -11.68 1.58
CA GLY A 194 28.62 -10.51 2.21
C GLY A 194 28.62 -9.25 1.32
N THR A 195 29.54 -9.15 0.34
CA THR A 195 29.61 -8.03 -0.61
C THR A 195 28.60 -8.23 -1.73
N GLU A 196 28.51 -9.44 -2.29
CA GLU A 196 27.46 -9.83 -3.23
C GLU A 196 26.08 -9.58 -2.64
N GLU A 197 25.87 -9.97 -1.38
CA GLU A 197 24.60 -9.77 -0.66
C GLU A 197 24.21 -8.29 -0.54
N SER A 198 25.16 -7.42 -0.15
CA SER A 198 24.91 -5.98 -0.03
C SER A 198 24.59 -5.32 -1.37
N ARG A 199 25.22 -5.81 -2.45
CA ARG A 199 25.06 -5.32 -3.81
C ARG A 199 23.88 -5.94 -4.54
N ALA A 200 23.31 -7.04 -4.03
CA ALA A 200 22.25 -7.77 -4.68
C ALA A 200 21.00 -6.89 -4.91
N ARG A 201 20.51 -6.91 -6.15
CA ARG A 201 19.28 -6.24 -6.58
C ARG A 201 18.48 -7.24 -7.39
N LYS A 202 17.64 -8.01 -6.70
CA LYS A 202 16.73 -8.96 -7.33
C LYS A 202 15.31 -8.41 -7.24
N VAL A 203 14.67 -8.28 -8.38
CA VAL A 203 13.22 -8.07 -8.45
C VAL A 203 12.55 -9.39 -8.09
N GLY A 204 11.75 -9.36 -7.03
CA GLY A 204 10.96 -10.50 -6.58
C GLY A 204 9.61 -10.56 -7.27
N LYS A 205 8.89 -11.65 -7.01
CA LYS A 205 7.53 -11.88 -7.49
C LYS A 205 6.59 -12.07 -6.30
N GLY A 206 5.30 -11.93 -6.56
CA GLY A 206 4.25 -12.31 -5.64
C GLY A 206 2.97 -12.60 -6.36
N GLU A 207 2.01 -13.12 -5.61
CA GLU A 207 0.66 -13.39 -6.04
C GLU A 207 -0.30 -12.79 -5.00
N MET A 208 -1.39 -12.19 -5.44
CA MET A 208 -2.42 -11.64 -4.55
C MET A 208 -3.80 -12.11 -4.98
N THR A 209 -4.59 -12.49 -3.97
CA THR A 209 -6.02 -12.74 -4.09
C THR A 209 -6.77 -11.61 -3.40
N LEU A 210 -7.79 -11.06 -4.08
CA LEU A 210 -8.71 -10.06 -3.58
C LEU A 210 -10.10 -10.68 -3.53
N SER A 211 -10.72 -10.68 -2.35
CA SER A 211 -12.08 -11.15 -2.14
C SER A 211 -12.99 -9.99 -1.82
N ILE A 212 -14.03 -9.78 -2.64
CA ILE A 212 -14.94 -8.64 -2.48
C ILE A 212 -16.01 -8.96 -1.45
N GLU A 213 -16.18 -8.09 -0.46
CA GLU A 213 -17.15 -8.27 0.62
C GLU A 213 -18.25 -7.20 0.62
N SER A 214 -17.95 -6.02 0.07
CA SER A 214 -18.88 -4.90 -0.01
C SER A 214 -18.67 -4.07 -1.26
N ILE A 215 -19.80 -3.65 -1.85
CA ILE A 215 -19.84 -2.77 -3.01
C ILE A 215 -20.91 -1.71 -2.77
N ASN A 216 -20.59 -0.48 -3.17
CA ASN A 216 -21.56 0.60 -3.34
C ASN A 216 -21.57 1.01 -4.81
N SER A 217 -22.59 0.58 -5.55
CA SER A 217 -22.70 0.88 -6.99
C SER A 217 -22.92 2.36 -7.29
N GLU A 218 -23.48 3.13 -6.34
CA GLU A 218 -23.74 4.58 -6.51
C GLU A 218 -22.44 5.37 -6.46
N THR A 219 -21.53 5.02 -5.55
CA THR A 219 -20.24 5.71 -5.39
C THR A 219 -19.12 5.08 -6.22
N GLY A 220 -19.27 3.81 -6.60
CA GLY A 220 -18.22 2.98 -7.19
C GLY A 220 -17.25 2.39 -6.16
N GLU A 221 -17.59 2.44 -4.87
CA GLU A 221 -16.75 1.87 -3.81
C GLU A 221 -16.77 0.34 -3.87
N ILE A 222 -15.59 -0.26 -3.81
CA ILE A 222 -15.37 -1.69 -3.68
C ILE A 222 -14.46 -1.91 -2.48
N ALA A 223 -14.83 -2.85 -1.62
CA ALA A 223 -14.08 -3.20 -0.43
C ALA A 223 -14.12 -4.70 -0.16
N GLY A 224 -13.10 -5.19 0.55
CA GLY A 224 -13.03 -6.57 0.96
C GLY A 224 -11.72 -6.93 1.61
N THR A 225 -11.33 -8.20 1.49
CA THR A 225 -10.12 -8.76 2.06
C THR A 225 -9.11 -9.13 0.99
N PHE A 226 -7.83 -9.12 1.35
CA PHE A 226 -6.77 -9.60 0.49
C PHE A 226 -5.90 -10.62 1.21
N LYS A 227 -5.35 -11.54 0.42
CA LYS A 227 -4.23 -12.40 0.80
C LYS A 227 -3.12 -12.24 -0.24
N SER A 228 -1.96 -11.80 0.19
CA SER A 228 -0.75 -11.65 -0.63
C SER A 228 0.28 -12.68 -0.20
N THR A 229 0.89 -13.35 -1.17
CA THR A 229 2.03 -14.24 -0.99
C THR A 229 3.17 -13.72 -1.85
N GLN A 230 4.28 -13.30 -1.25
CA GLN A 230 5.31 -12.55 -1.97
C GLN A 230 6.71 -12.74 -1.42
N ASP A 231 7.71 -12.52 -2.29
CA ASP A 231 9.10 -12.44 -1.88
C ASP A 231 9.35 -11.25 -0.93
N SER A 232 10.43 -11.32 -0.15
CA SER A 232 10.84 -10.24 0.75
C SER A 232 11.39 -8.99 0.03
N GLY A 233 11.84 -9.15 -1.22
CA GLY A 233 12.63 -8.14 -1.93
C GLY A 233 14.10 -8.07 -1.49
N LEU A 234 14.53 -8.95 -0.56
CA LEU A 234 15.93 -9.19 -0.25
C LEU A 234 16.39 -10.48 -0.93
N ALA A 235 17.56 -10.44 -1.58
CA ALA A 235 18.12 -11.64 -2.20
C ALA A 235 18.52 -12.73 -1.19
N ILE A 236 18.69 -12.34 0.09
CA ILE A 236 19.30 -13.16 1.15
C ILE A 236 18.32 -13.62 2.22
N VAL A 237 17.08 -13.17 2.18
CA VAL A 237 16.02 -13.65 3.07
C VAL A 237 15.13 -14.53 2.21
N PRO A 238 15.54 -15.80 1.99
CA PRO A 238 14.73 -16.76 1.27
C PRO A 238 13.54 -17.13 2.13
N GLY A 239 12.35 -17.16 1.54
CA GLY A 239 11.16 -17.54 2.27
C GLY A 239 9.95 -16.80 1.72
N GLU A 240 8.80 -17.41 1.99
CA GLU A 240 7.52 -16.90 1.54
C GLU A 240 6.90 -16.03 2.63
N LEU A 241 6.59 -14.78 2.31
CA LEU A 241 5.86 -13.87 3.19
C LEU A 241 4.40 -13.84 2.77
N GLU A 242 3.53 -14.19 3.70
CA GLU A 242 2.09 -14.03 3.54
C GLU A 242 1.64 -12.78 4.30
N VAL A 243 0.84 -11.93 3.65
CA VAL A 243 0.23 -10.74 4.26
C VAL A 243 -1.27 -10.77 3.98
N GLU A 244 -2.06 -10.67 5.03
CA GLU A 244 -3.51 -10.60 4.97
C GLU A 244 -4.00 -9.28 5.54
N GLY A 245 -5.12 -8.81 5.01
CA GLY A 245 -5.77 -7.62 5.52
C GLY A 245 -6.98 -7.23 4.71
N ARG A 246 -7.35 -5.96 4.78
CA ARG A 246 -8.50 -5.40 4.08
C ARG A 246 -8.08 -4.38 3.02
N PHE A 247 -8.86 -4.27 1.96
CA PHE A 247 -8.69 -3.24 0.94
C PHE A 247 -9.99 -2.49 0.70
N ILE A 248 -9.87 -1.26 0.21
CA ILE A 248 -11.00 -0.43 -0.19
C ILE A 248 -10.57 0.61 -1.22
N GLY A 249 -11.39 0.87 -2.23
CA GLY A 249 -11.13 1.89 -3.24
C GLY A 249 -12.39 2.28 -3.99
N THR A 250 -12.37 3.45 -4.62
CA THR A 250 -13.50 4.00 -5.37
C THR A 250 -13.19 3.98 -6.87
N PHE A 251 -13.93 3.19 -7.64
CA PHE A 251 -13.71 2.97 -9.07
C PHE A 251 -14.73 3.76 -9.90
N LYS A 252 -14.27 4.82 -10.56
CA LYS A 252 -15.11 5.69 -11.39
C LYS A 252 -14.76 5.54 -12.87
N PRO A 253 -15.70 5.72 -13.81
CA PRO A 253 -15.38 5.72 -15.24
C PRO A 253 -14.20 6.64 -15.53
N LYS A 254 -13.16 6.11 -16.18
CA LYS A 254 -11.98 6.87 -16.57
C LYS A 254 -12.40 7.86 -17.64
N LYS A 255 -12.26 9.16 -17.35
CA LYS A 255 -12.50 10.20 -18.36
C LYS A 255 -11.48 10.01 -19.49
N THR A 256 -11.97 9.70 -20.69
CA THR A 256 -11.20 9.86 -21.93
C THR A 256 -10.99 11.36 -22.15
N SER A 257 -9.72 11.79 -22.17
CA SER A 257 -9.32 13.13 -22.59
C SER A 257 -9.60 13.34 -24.06
#